data_AF-A0A1C5K3D4-F1
#
_entry.id   AF-A0A1C5K3D4-F1
#
_cell.length_a   1.000
_cell.length_b   1.000
_cell.length_c   1.000
_cell.angle_alpha   90.00
_cell.angle_beta   90.00
_cell.angle_gamma   90.00
#
_symmetry.space_group_name_H-M   'P 1'
#
loop_
_entity.id
_entity.type
_entity.pdbx_description
1 polymer ?
#
loop_
_entity_poly.entity_id
_entity_poly.type
_entity_poly.pdbx_seq_one_letter_code
_entity_poly.pdbx_strand_id
1 'polypeptide(L)' 'MTVPNGFTREQTMRIAKHRIVAALRERGQQARADWVERELPERVDSDKHVGLLATLRLDPADLVEATSP' A
#
# COMPACT_ATOMS: atom_id res chain seq x y z
N MET A 1 23.19 -21.64 -13.13
CA MET A 1 23.88 -20.58 -12.36
C MET A 1 22.87 -19.47 -12.15
N THR A 2 22.36 -19.35 -10.93
CA THR A 2 21.45 -18.30 -10.47
C THR A 2 22.12 -16.94 -10.59
N VAL A 3 21.46 -15.97 -11.22
CA VAL A 3 21.11 -14.70 -10.57
C VAL A 3 19.76 -14.19 -11.14
N PRO A 4 18.76 -13.95 -10.28
CA PRO A 4 17.43 -13.50 -10.64
C PRO A 4 17.36 -11.97 -10.64
N ASN A 5 16.57 -11.43 -11.56
CA ASN A 5 15.75 -10.22 -11.40
C ASN A 5 16.35 -9.11 -10.51
N GLY A 6 17.18 -8.25 -11.12
CA GLY A 6 17.67 -7.01 -10.51
C GLY A 6 16.61 -5.91 -10.42
N PHE A 7 15.42 -6.18 -9.85
CA PHE A 7 14.58 -5.08 -9.36
C PHE A 7 15.20 -4.59 -8.06
N THR A 8 15.97 -3.52 -8.19
CA THR A 8 16.55 -2.76 -7.08
C THR A 8 15.51 -2.57 -5.99
N ARG A 9 15.76 -3.29 -4.89
CA ARG A 9 15.31 -3.23 -3.49
C ARG A 9 15.19 -1.84 -2.84
N GLU A 10 14.90 -0.78 -3.60
CA GLU A 10 14.73 0.58 -3.09
C GLU A 10 13.61 1.35 -3.81
N GLN A 11 12.58 0.66 -4.31
CA GLN A 11 11.32 1.35 -4.52
C GLN A 11 10.77 1.71 -3.13
N THR A 12 11.10 2.91 -2.67
CA THR A 12 10.41 3.57 -1.56
C THR A 12 8.98 3.80 -2.04
N MET A 13 8.16 2.76 -1.96
CA MET A 13 6.76 2.76 -2.40
C MET A 13 5.97 3.59 -1.41
N ARG A 14 5.94 4.90 -1.66
CA ARG A 14 5.06 5.83 -0.97
C ARG A 14 3.70 5.78 -1.61
N ILE A 15 2.79 5.10 -0.94
CA ILE A 15 1.41 5.04 -1.34
C ILE A 15 0.72 6.28 -0.81
N ALA A 16 -0.01 6.98 -1.67
CA ALA A 16 -0.85 8.08 -1.21
C ALA A 16 -2.03 7.53 -0.42
N LYS A 17 -2.29 8.05 0.78
CA LYS A 17 -3.37 7.58 1.66
C LYS A 17 -4.72 7.51 0.95
N HIS A 18 -5.04 8.49 0.10
CA HIS A 18 -6.31 8.51 -0.63
C HIS A 18 -6.51 7.26 -1.51
N ARG A 19 -5.43 6.66 -2.04
CA ARG A 19 -5.52 5.39 -2.80
C ARG A 19 -5.90 4.23 -1.90
N ILE A 20 -5.36 4.21 -0.68
CA ILE A 20 -5.70 3.22 0.36
C ILE A 20 -7.17 3.35 0.76
N VAL A 21 -7.62 4.58 1.02
CA VAL A 21 -9.02 4.88 1.36
C VAL A 21 -9.95 4.49 0.21
N ALA A 22 -9.60 4.80 -1.04
CA ALA A 22 -10.37 4.43 -2.22
C ALA A 22 -10.51 2.91 -2.34
N ALA A 23 -9.40 2.16 -2.30
CA ALA A 23 -9.41 0.70 -2.36
C ALA A 23 -10.22 0.07 -1.22
N LEU A 24 -10.17 0.64 -0.02
CA LEU A 24 -11.00 0.20 1.10
C LEU A 24 -12.49 0.46 0.87
N ARG A 25 -12.85 1.63 0.33
CA ARG A 25 -14.24 1.97 -0.02
C ARG A 25 -14.77 1.06 -1.13
N GLU A 26 -13.98 0.77 -2.15
CA GLU A 26 -14.34 -0.15 -3.24
C GLU A 26 -14.59 -1.58 -2.75
N ARG A 27 -13.83 -2.02 -1.74
CA ARG A 27 -14.03 -3.32 -1.08
C ARG A 27 -15.21 -3.33 -0.10
N GLY A 28 -15.95 -2.22 0.05
CA GLY A 28 -17.03 -2.07 1.03
C GLY A 28 -16.56 -1.86 2.47
N GLN A 29 -15.26 -1.65 2.70
CA GLN A 29 -14.66 -1.45 4.02
C GLN A 29 -14.65 0.04 4.42
N GLN A 30 -15.81 0.71 4.38
CA GLN A 30 -15.90 2.15 4.68
C GLN A 30 -15.39 2.51 6.08
N ALA A 31 -15.69 1.71 7.11
CA ALA A 31 -15.19 1.94 8.46
C ALA A 31 -13.65 1.91 8.55
N ARG A 32 -12.99 1.06 7.75
CA ARG A 32 -11.54 1.04 7.66
C ARG A 32 -11.01 2.20 6.84
N ALA A 33 -11.70 2.58 5.77
CA ALA A 33 -11.32 3.72 4.96
C ALA A 33 -11.27 5.01 5.79
N ASP A 34 -12.28 5.22 6.64
CA ASP A 34 -12.36 6.38 7.55
C ASP A 34 -11.26 6.34 8.62
N TRP A 35 -11.02 5.17 9.20
CA TRP A 35 -9.92 4.97 10.15
C TRP A 35 -8.55 5.25 9.52
N VAL A 36 -8.29 4.70 8.32
CA VAL A 36 -7.08 4.95 7.53
C VAL A 36 -6.93 6.43 7.24
N GLU A 37 -8.00 7.11 6.83
CA GLU A 37 -7.98 8.55 6.57
C GLU A 37 -7.56 9.38 7.79
N ARG A 38 -7.89 8.93 9.00
CA ARG A 38 -7.54 9.62 10.25
C ARG A 38 -6.20 9.21 10.83
N GLU A 39 -5.82 7.94 10.72
CA GLU A 39 -4.62 7.38 11.35
C GLU A 39 -3.39 7.45 10.45
N LEU A 40 -3.57 7.31 9.13
CA LEU A 40 -2.44 7.34 8.22
C LEU A 40 -2.06 8.78 7.83
N PRO A 41 -0.76 9.07 7.71
CA PRO A 41 -0.28 10.30 7.10
C PRO A 41 -0.62 10.33 5.60
N GLU A 42 -0.55 11.50 4.97
CA GLU A 42 -0.82 11.69 3.53
C GLU A 42 -0.03 10.74 2.61
N ARG A 43 1.19 10.37 3.02
CA ARG A 43 2.09 9.46 2.35
C ARG A 43 2.42 8.30 3.27
N VAL A 44 2.02 7.11 2.87
CA VAL A 44 2.24 5.87 3.60
C VAL A 44 3.44 5.17 3.00
N ASP A 45 4.54 5.12 3.76
CA ASP A 45 5.70 4.32 3.39
C ASP A 45 5.36 2.84 3.58
N SER A 46 5.20 2.09 2.49
CA SER A 46 4.84 0.66 2.51
C SER A 46 5.84 -0.20 3.26
N ASP A 47 7.12 0.18 3.19
CA ASP A 47 8.24 -0.50 3.85
C ASP A 47 8.19 -0.31 5.38
N LYS A 48 7.88 0.92 5.84
CA LYS A 48 7.79 1.24 7.28
C LYS A 48 6.46 0.85 7.90
N HIS A 49 5.39 0.82 7.11
CA HIS A 49 4.01 0.57 7.57
C HIS A 49 3.47 -0.79 7.12
N VAL A 50 4.34 -1.73 6.74
CA VAL A 50 3.94 -3.08 6.30
C VAL A 50 3.04 -3.79 7.31
N GLY A 51 3.32 -3.65 8.61
CA GLY A 51 2.50 -4.26 9.67
C GLY A 51 1.11 -3.65 9.80
N LEU A 52 0.98 -2.35 9.54
CA LEU A 52 -0.31 -1.65 9.55
C LEU A 52 -1.15 -2.07 8.35
N LEU A 53 -0.53 -2.11 7.17
CA LEU A 53 -1.16 -2.56 5.92
C LEU A 53 -1.61 -4.03 6.03
N ALA A 54 -0.77 -4.90 6.59
CA ALA A 54 -1.10 -6.29 6.85
C ALA A 54 -2.31 -6.44 7.80
N THR A 55 -2.40 -5.60 8.84
CA THR A 55 -3.56 -5.57 9.76
C THR A 55 -4.85 -5.17 9.04
N LEU A 56 -4.74 -4.25 8.07
CA LEU A 56 -5.85 -3.82 7.23
C LEU A 56 -6.18 -4.82 6.11
N ARG A 57 -5.42 -5.92 5.98
CA ARG A 57 -5.43 -6.81 4.80
C ARG A 57 -5.33 -6.04 3.48
N LEU A 58 -4.55 -4.97 3.50
CA LEU A 58 -4.21 -4.21 2.31
C LEU A 58 -2.82 -4.61 1.88
N ASP A 59 -2.73 -5.07 0.64
CA ASP A 59 -1.43 -5.36 0.07
C ASP A 59 -0.86 -4.07 -0.52
N PRO A 60 0.34 -3.63 -0.12
CA PRO A 60 0.96 -2.48 -0.76
C PRO A 60 1.12 -2.71 -2.27
N ALA A 61 1.29 -3.95 -2.72
CA ALA A 61 1.36 -4.28 -4.15
C ALA A 61 0.03 -4.08 -4.90
N ASP A 62 -1.11 -4.10 -4.22
CA ASP A 62 -2.45 -3.82 -4.79
C ASP A 62 -2.68 -2.31 -4.92
N LEU A 63 -2.02 -1.54 -4.06
CA LEU A 63 -2.16 -0.09 -3.93
C LEU A 63 -1.09 0.69 -4.72
N VAL A 64 0.08 0.09 -4.89
CA VAL A 64 1.09 0.53 -5.84
C VAL A 64 0.54 0.09 -7.18
N GLU A 65 0.05 1.08 -7.95
CA GLU A 65 -0.40 0.88 -9.31
C GLU A 65 0.60 -0.04 -10.00
N ALA A 66 0.15 -1.22 -10.38
CA ALA A 66 0.99 -2.16 -11.09
C ALA A 66 1.40 -1.46 -12.38
N THR A 67 2.60 -0.88 -12.38
CA THR A 67 3.36 -0.70 -13.61
C THR A 67 3.68 -2.11 -14.09
N SER A 68 2.66 -2.77 -14.63
CA SER A 68 2.83 -3.89 -15.53
C SER A 68 3.51 -3.34 -16.80
N PRO A 69 4.36 -4.15 -17.44
CA PRO A 69 5.56 -3.75 -18.18
C PRO A 69 5.36 -2.85 -19.40
#